data_AF-A0A2D6X5I4-F1
#
_entry.id   AF-A0A2D6X5I4-F1
#
_cell.length_a   1.000
_cell.length_b   1.000
_cell.length_c   1.000
_cell.angle_alpha   90.00
_cell.angle_beta   90.00
_cell.angle_gamma   90.00
#
_symmetry.space_group_name_H-M   'P 1'
#
loop_
_entity.id
_entity.type
_entity.pdbx_description
1 polymer ?
#
loop_
_entity_poly.entity_id
_entity_poly.type
_entity_poly.pdbx_seq_one_letter_code
_entity_poly.pdbx_strand_id
1 'polypeptide(L)' 'MTPQEIAQLREAYRLVFGTPDGQRVLADLQSRCNVTRSTWSDKPHETYFLEGQRTAVLWIMDMLRDEDRRQLPQETEE' A
#
# COMPACT_ATOMS: atom_id res chain seq x y z
N MET A 1 -7.43 -12.17 11.47
CA MET A 1 -8.19 -12.38 10.22
C MET A 1 -7.83 -13.73 9.66
N THR A 2 -8.82 -14.49 9.24
CA THR A 2 -8.64 -15.74 8.50
C THR A 2 -8.18 -15.45 7.06
N PRO A 3 -7.57 -16.40 6.35
CA PRO A 3 -7.23 -16.23 4.94
C PRO A 3 -8.42 -15.82 4.07
N GLN A 4 -9.62 -16.34 4.37
CA GLN A 4 -10.86 -16.01 3.67
C GLN A 4 -11.27 -14.55 3.89
N GLU A 5 -11.17 -14.05 5.12
CA GLU A 5 -11.46 -12.63 5.44
C GLU A 5 -10.48 -11.68 4.71
N ILE A 6 -9.20 -12.07 4.60
CA ILE A 6 -8.20 -11.29 3.87
C ILE A 6 -8.55 -11.23 2.38
N ALA A 7 -8.95 -12.36 1.77
CA ALA A 7 -9.35 -12.40 0.37
C ALA A 7 -10.58 -11.52 0.10
N GLN A 8 -11.61 -11.59 0.96
CA GLN A 8 -12.79 -10.72 0.86
C GLN A 8 -12.42 -9.24 0.99
N LEU A 9 -11.51 -8.91 1.91
CA LEU A 9 -11.05 -7.55 2.08
C LEU A 9 -10.32 -7.05 0.82
N ARG A 10 -9.47 -7.87 0.21
CA ARG A 10 -8.80 -7.54 -1.07
C ARG A 10 -9.80 -7.26 -2.18
N GLU A 11 -10.85 -8.06 -2.30
CA GLU A 11 -11.94 -7.80 -3.26
C GLU A 11 -12.62 -6.46 -2.98
N ALA A 12 -12.87 -6.11 -1.71
CA ALA A 12 -13.42 -4.80 -1.35
C ALA A 12 -12.48 -3.64 -1.75
N TYR A 13 -11.17 -3.77 -1.52
CA TYR A 13 -10.18 -2.78 -1.98
C TYR A 13 -10.21 -2.62 -3.50
N ARG A 14 -10.23 -3.74 -4.26
CA ARG A 14 -10.32 -3.73 -5.72
C ARG A 14 -11.60 -3.08 -6.22
N LEU A 15 -12.74 -3.38 -5.59
CA LEU A 15 -14.03 -2.79 -5.96
C LEU A 15 -14.03 -1.27 -5.77
N VAL A 16 -13.44 -0.77 -4.67
CA VAL A 16 -13.39 0.67 -4.37
C VAL A 16 -12.39 1.38 -5.29
N PHE A 17 -11.13 0.95 -5.29
CA PHE A 17 -10.03 1.63 -5.97
C PHE A 17 -9.85 1.23 -7.43
N GLY A 18 -10.60 0.26 -7.94
CA GLY A 18 -10.68 -0.09 -9.36
C GLY A 18 -11.53 0.87 -10.18
N THR A 19 -12.37 1.69 -9.54
CA THR A 19 -13.20 2.70 -10.24
C THR A 19 -12.40 3.93 -10.67
N PRO A 20 -12.85 4.70 -11.67
CA PRO A 20 -12.17 5.94 -12.08
C PRO A 20 -11.99 6.95 -10.94
N ASP A 21 -13.02 7.15 -10.12
CA ASP A 21 -12.95 8.06 -8.97
C ASP A 21 -12.07 7.49 -7.85
N GLY A 22 -12.12 6.17 -7.62
CA GLY A 22 -11.23 5.49 -6.69
C GLY A 22 -9.76 5.67 -7.07
N GLN A 23 -9.42 5.52 -8.36
CA GLN A 23 -8.07 5.78 -8.86
C GLN A 23 -7.65 7.25 -8.69
N ARG A 24 -8.56 8.20 -8.94
CA ARG A 24 -8.30 9.63 -8.71
C ARG A 24 -8.02 9.93 -7.24
N VAL A 25 -8.77 9.34 -6.31
CA VAL A 25 -8.54 9.48 -4.87
C VAL A 25 -7.21 8.83 -4.48
N LEU A 26 -6.90 7.62 -4.97
CA LEU A 26 -5.64 6.95 -4.68
C LEU A 26 -4.42 7.74 -5.18
N ALA A 27 -4.53 8.41 -6.33
CA ALA A 27 -3.47 9.28 -6.84
C ALA A 27 -3.25 10.51 -5.93
N ASP A 28 -4.32 11.14 -5.45
CA ASP A 28 -4.23 12.26 -4.50
C ASP A 28 -3.58 11.80 -3.17
N LEU A 29 -4.00 10.65 -2.62
CA LEU A 29 -3.42 10.08 -1.41
C LEU A 29 -1.92 9.79 -1.56
N GLN A 30 -1.50 9.19 -2.68
CA GLN A 30 -0.08 8.93 -2.95
C GLN A 30 0.75 10.23 -2.94
N SER A 31 0.20 11.31 -3.50
CA SER A 31 0.89 12.60 -3.53
C SER A 31 0.97 13.25 -2.15
N ARG A 32 -0.09 13.18 -1.33
CA ARG A 32 -0.14 13.82 0.00
C ARG A 32 0.67 13.06 1.04
N CYS A 33 0.71 11.73 0.93
CA CYS A 33 1.35 10.86 1.90
C CYS A 33 2.77 10.42 1.50
N ASN A 34 3.45 11.23 0.66
CA ASN A 34 4.87 11.08 0.34
C ASN A 34 5.28 9.69 -0.18
N VAL A 35 4.41 9.00 -0.94
CA VAL A 35 4.71 7.65 -1.43
C VAL A 35 6.01 7.60 -2.26
N THR A 36 6.27 8.65 -3.03
CA THR A 36 7.47 8.77 -3.90
C THR A 36 8.42 9.90 -3.47
N ARG A 37 8.29 10.42 -2.24
CA ARG A 37 9.10 11.54 -1.74
C ARG A 37 9.74 11.17 -0.40
N SER A 38 10.85 11.84 -0.07
CA SER A 38 11.46 11.68 1.25
C SER A 38 10.51 12.19 2.33
N THR A 39 10.36 11.42 3.40
CA THR A 39 9.65 11.76 4.63
C THR A 39 10.59 12.24 5.73
N TRP A 40 11.89 12.29 5.45
CA TRP A 40 12.89 12.69 6.43
C TRP A 40 12.74 14.16 6.82
N SER A 41 12.88 14.40 8.13
CA SER A 41 12.92 15.71 8.77
C SER A 41 14.03 15.73 9.83
N ASP A 42 14.56 16.92 10.12
CA ASP A 42 15.51 17.16 11.22
C ASP A 42 14.89 16.88 12.61
N LYS A 43 13.55 16.84 12.67
CA LYS A 43 12.76 16.43 13.82
C LYS A 43 12.28 14.99 13.67
N PRO A 44 12.73 14.05 14.52
CA PRO A 44 12.36 12.64 14.40
C PRO A 44 10.85 12.37 14.45
N HIS A 45 10.10 13.10 15.28
CA HIS A 45 8.64 12.94 15.39
C HIS A 45 7.89 13.28 14.10
N GLU A 46 8.38 14.24 13.32
CA GLU A 46 7.80 14.56 12.01
C GLU A 46 8.04 13.40 11.03
N THR A 47 9.26 12.84 11.02
CA THR A 47 9.57 11.67 10.19
C THR A 47 8.66 10.49 10.54
N TYR A 48 8.51 10.15 11.83
CA TYR A 48 7.64 9.04 12.25
C TYR A 48 6.18 9.27 11.84
N PHE A 49 5.68 10.50 11.96
CA PHE A 49 4.32 10.83 11.57
C PHE A 49 4.11 10.68 10.06
N LEU A 50 5.02 11.20 9.24
CA LEU A 50 4.96 11.10 7.78
C LEU A 50 5.11 9.65 7.30
N GLU A 51 5.94 8.85 7.97
CA GLU A 51 6.08 7.41 7.70
C GLU A 51 4.80 6.63 8.03
N GLY A 52 4.11 7.00 9.11
CA GLY A 52 2.81 6.41 9.45
C GLY A 52 1.77 6.65 8.34
N GLN A 53 1.69 7.90 7.83
CA GLN A 53 0.80 8.24 6.71
C GLN A 53 1.18 7.47 5.44
N ARG A 54 2.47 7.41 5.11
CA ARG A 54 2.99 6.69 3.94
C ARG A 54 2.64 5.21 4.01
N THR A 55 2.82 4.60 5.19
CA THR A 55 2.53 3.19 5.43
C THR A 55 1.07 2.85 5.18
N ALA A 56 0.13 3.72 5.61
CA ALA A 56 -1.29 3.52 5.36
C ALA A 56 -1.62 3.47 3.86
N VAL A 57 -1.05 4.37 3.05
CA VAL A 57 -1.27 4.38 1.60
C VAL A 57 -0.58 3.21 0.90
N LEU A 58 0.64 2.85 1.33
CA LEU A 58 1.34 1.67 0.82
C LEU A 58 0.57 0.39 1.08
N TRP A 59 -0.12 0.28 2.22
CA TRP A 59 -1.01 -0.85 2.49
C TRP A 59 -2.16 -0.90 1.48
N ILE A 60 -2.85 0.22 1.22
CA ILE A 60 -3.90 0.24 0.18
C ILE A 60 -3.35 -0.29 -1.15
N MET A 61 -2.17 0.16 -1.56
CA MET A 61 -1.51 -0.30 -2.78
C MET A 61 -1.18 -1.79 -2.73
N ASP A 62 -0.75 -2.32 -1.58
CA ASP A 62 -0.45 -3.75 -1.41
C ASP A 62 -1.71 -4.64 -1.50
N MET A 63 -2.85 -4.17 -0.98
CA MET A 63 -4.13 -4.87 -1.13
C MET A 63 -4.59 -4.98 -2.59
N LEU A 64 -4.17 -4.04 -3.43
CA LEU A 64 -4.49 -4.00 -4.86
C LEU A 64 -3.53 -4.81 -5.74
N ARG A 65 -2.34 -5.17 -5.24
CA ARG A 65 -1.39 -6.00 -5.99
C ARG A 65 -1.94 -7.40 -6.19
N ASP A 66 -1.62 -8.05 -7.31
CA ASP A 66 -1.96 -9.45 -7.51
C ASP A 66 -1.05 -10.38 -6.71
N GLU A 67 -1.61 -11.49 -6.23
CA GLU A 67 -0.93 -12.41 -5.32
C GLU A 67 0.21 -13.18 -6.01
N ASP A 68 0.14 -13.34 -7.34
CA ASP A 68 1.15 -14.04 -8.14
C ASP A 68 2.56 -13.42 -8.02
N ARG A 69 2.65 -12.13 -7.66
CA ARG A 69 3.93 -11.44 -7.53
C ARG A 69 4.66 -11.71 -6.20
N ARG A 70 4.01 -12.39 -5.24
CA ARG A 70 4.61 -12.75 -3.94
C ARG A 70 5.35 -14.10 -3.95
N GLN A 71 5.22 -14.88 -5.03
CA GLN A 71 6.08 -16.04 -5.26
C GLN A 71 7.41 -15.56 -5.88
N LEU A 72 8.26 -14.92 -5.08
CA LEU A 72 9.68 -14.84 -5.45
C LEU A 72 10.22 -16.28 -5.46
N PRO A 73 10.96 -16.72 -6.50
CA PRO A 73 11.64 -18.00 -6.47
C PRO A 73 12.44 -18.09 -5.18
N GLN A 74 12.22 -19.14 -4.39
CA GLN A 74 13.18 -19.53 -3.37
C GLN A 74 14.47 -19.77 -4.14
N GLU A 75 15.51 -18.95 -3.93
CA GLU A 75 16.82 -19.24 -4.48
C GLU A 75 17.19 -20.64 -3.98
N THR A 76 17.24 -21.60 -4.90
CA THR A 76 17.73 -22.95 -4.60
C THR A 76 19.19 -22.78 -4.22
N GLU A 77 19.50 -22.84 -2.93
CA GLU A 77 20.88 -22.96 -2.47
C GLU A 77 21.44 -24.29 -3.02
N GLU A 78 22.31 -24.19 -4.03
CA GLU A 78 23.22 -25.26 -4.47
C GLU A 78 24.50 -25.26 -3.62
#